data_AF-A0A9X2B9T5-F1
#
_entry.id   AF-A0A9X2B9T5-F1
#
_cell.length_a   1.000
_cell.length_b   1.000
_cell.length_c   1.000
_cell.angle_alpha   90.00
_cell.angle_beta   90.00
_cell.angle_gamma   90.00
#
_symmetry.space_group_name_H-M   'P 1'
#
loop_
_entity.id
_entity.type
_entity.pdbx_description
1 polymer ?
#
loop_
_entity_poly.entity_id
_entity_poly.type
_entity_poly.pdbx_seq_one_letter_code
_entity_poly.pdbx_strand_id
1 'polypeptide(L)'
;MSTGEIKTILVTNLSVSTENPRFEMVGNQREAIRVMIQDQGDKLVNLAKDIVEYGLNPSELTIVVPDKSTPKFNVLEGNRRVTALKLLSNLDLIDTDFSSFLRKIKPVSEQYRKRPIDSVQCVVFDKFEDASKWINLKHTGENDGIGIVKWNAQQVARFEARTRGKSAIALQAIEFLRRESLLDDHLKEQLKNVPSTSLERLLRDASIQDVLGLSIADGKLLTGFHKDEVVKGLLKVVNDLVNKTIRVKDIYTKQDREKYIESFKPSELPDKTRMTVTSWELTSPTPPRSMPAASSQKRSVALSLDRQTVIPKNCVLTIKEERVNKIYRELRNLDLDLYENAAAVLLRVFLELSLDTFIHTKSIQGVKKMDSLVLKAEKVIKYLEDSNSADKHVLKGIKTAIANPNSIFSIDTFNAYVHNRHFSPSARELKLTWDNIKIFMEKIWES
;
A
#
# COMPACT_ATOMS: atom_id res chain seq x y z
N MET A 1 -40.19 37.39 -0.09
CA MET A 1 -38.74 37.21 -0.35
C MET A 1 -38.49 37.70 -1.76
N SER A 2 -37.54 38.61 -2.00
CA SER A 2 -37.19 39.00 -3.37
C SER A 2 -36.60 37.79 -4.08
N THR A 3 -37.30 37.29 -5.09
CA THR A 3 -36.88 36.14 -5.90
C THR A 3 -36.51 36.65 -7.27
N GLY A 4 -35.24 36.50 -7.66
CA GLY A 4 -34.79 36.89 -9.00
C GLY A 4 -35.52 36.10 -10.08
N GLU A 5 -35.82 36.74 -11.21
CA GLU A 5 -36.51 36.14 -12.35
C GLU A 5 -35.51 35.59 -13.36
N ILE A 6 -35.71 34.37 -13.87
CA ILE A 6 -34.83 33.80 -14.89
C ILE A 6 -35.25 34.30 -16.27
N LYS A 7 -34.35 34.98 -16.97
CA LYS A 7 -34.55 35.47 -18.35
C LYS A 7 -33.41 35.07 -19.25
N THR A 8 -33.71 34.81 -20.52
CA THR A 8 -32.71 34.68 -21.58
C THR A 8 -32.40 36.06 -22.14
N ILE A 9 -31.16 36.52 -22.02
CA ILE A 9 -30.73 37.88 -22.39
C ILE A 9 -29.65 37.81 -23.47
N LEU A 10 -29.76 38.64 -24.51
CA LEU A 10 -28.72 38.76 -25.54
C LEU A 10 -27.39 39.22 -24.95
N VAL A 11 -26.28 38.62 -25.37
CA VAL A 11 -24.92 38.98 -24.89
C VAL A 11 -24.60 40.46 -25.16
N THR A 12 -25.14 41.04 -26.23
CA THR A 12 -25.02 42.46 -26.58
C THR A 12 -25.70 43.39 -25.58
N ASN A 13 -26.75 42.91 -24.89
CA ASN A 13 -27.49 43.64 -23.86
C ASN A 13 -26.88 43.47 -22.46
N LEU A 14 -25.87 42.62 -22.29
CA LEU A 14 -25.13 42.48 -21.03
C LEU A 14 -23.97 43.48 -20.98
N SER A 15 -23.81 44.15 -19.86
CA SER A 15 -22.70 45.06 -19.59
C SER A 15 -21.76 44.47 -18.54
N VAL A 16 -20.46 44.38 -18.88
CA VAL A 16 -19.43 44.02 -17.90
C VAL A 16 -19.40 45.13 -16.85
N SER A 17 -19.48 44.75 -15.57
CA SER A 17 -19.54 45.72 -14.48
C SER A 17 -18.23 46.50 -14.35
N THR A 18 -18.37 47.82 -14.24
CA THR A 18 -17.28 48.78 -13.94
C THR A 18 -16.89 48.77 -12.47
N GLU A 19 -17.75 48.23 -11.60
CA GLU A 19 -17.56 48.11 -10.15
C GLU A 19 -17.27 46.64 -9.77
N ASN A 20 -16.55 45.91 -10.62
CA ASN A 20 -16.23 44.50 -10.35
C ASN A 20 -15.24 44.41 -9.18
N PRO A 21 -15.50 43.64 -8.11
CA PRO A 21 -14.59 43.51 -6.96
C PRO A 21 -13.19 42.93 -7.28
N ARG A 22 -12.93 42.51 -8.52
CA ARG A 22 -11.59 42.07 -8.99
C ARG A 22 -10.62 43.22 -9.23
N PHE A 23 -11.12 44.44 -9.42
CA PHE A 23 -10.30 45.60 -9.74
C PHE A 23 -10.89 46.87 -9.14
N GLU A 24 -10.08 47.93 -9.10
CA GLU A 24 -10.57 49.27 -8.75
C GLU A 24 -11.64 49.73 -9.74
N MET A 25 -12.61 50.50 -9.26
CA MET A 25 -13.70 50.98 -10.09
C MET A 25 -13.17 51.75 -11.31
N VAL A 26 -13.65 51.37 -12.49
CA VAL A 26 -13.25 51.96 -13.77
C VAL A 26 -14.36 52.81 -14.37
N GLY A 27 -14.01 53.70 -15.31
CA GLY A 27 -14.97 54.67 -15.83
C GLY A 27 -15.95 54.09 -16.87
N ASN A 28 -15.58 53.02 -17.56
CA ASN A 28 -16.41 52.46 -18.64
C ASN A 28 -16.16 50.97 -18.91
N GLN A 29 -17.03 50.36 -19.72
CA GLN A 29 -16.96 48.94 -20.05
C GLN A 29 -15.69 48.53 -20.80
N ARG A 30 -15.14 49.39 -21.67
CA ARG A 30 -13.93 49.06 -22.42
C ARG A 30 -12.74 48.94 -21.47
N GLU A 31 -12.65 49.86 -20.52
CA GLU A 31 -11.67 49.82 -19.44
C GLU A 31 -11.87 48.59 -18.54
N ALA A 32 -13.12 48.25 -18.20
CA ALA A 32 -13.42 47.03 -17.43
C ALA A 32 -12.95 45.75 -18.13
N ILE A 33 -13.12 45.66 -19.46
CA ILE A 33 -12.63 44.53 -20.27
C ILE A 33 -11.10 44.52 -20.29
N ARG A 34 -10.46 45.68 -20.49
CA ARG A 34 -9.00 45.84 -20.48
C ARG A 34 -8.40 45.34 -19.16
N VAL A 35 -8.91 45.80 -18.03
CA VAL A 35 -8.44 45.40 -16.70
C VAL A 35 -8.74 43.93 -16.42
N MET A 36 -9.86 43.39 -16.91
CA MET A 36 -10.16 41.95 -16.82
C MET A 36 -9.13 41.10 -17.58
N ILE A 37 -8.68 41.54 -18.77
CA ILE A 37 -7.63 40.84 -19.53
C ILE A 37 -6.31 40.88 -18.76
N GLN A 38 -5.95 42.03 -18.19
CA GLN A 38 -4.72 42.21 -17.41
C GLN A 38 -4.71 41.31 -16.16
N ASP A 39 -5.81 41.27 -15.41
CA ASP A 39 -5.93 40.47 -14.18
C ASP A 39 -6.02 38.95 -14.46
N GLN A 40 -6.84 38.54 -15.44
CA GLN A 40 -7.13 37.13 -15.67
C GLN A 40 -6.17 36.43 -16.64
N GLY A 41 -5.65 37.16 -17.64
CA GLY A 41 -4.71 36.66 -18.65
C GLY A 41 -5.10 35.28 -19.21
N ASP A 42 -4.20 34.32 -19.09
CA ASP A 42 -4.38 32.95 -19.60
C ASP A 42 -5.58 32.21 -18.99
N LYS A 43 -6.02 32.57 -17.78
CA LYS A 43 -7.23 31.98 -17.17
C LYS A 43 -8.49 32.34 -17.95
N LEU A 44 -8.53 33.53 -18.57
CA LEU A 44 -9.66 33.95 -19.41
C LEU A 44 -9.65 33.22 -20.76
N VAL A 45 -8.46 32.99 -21.34
CA VAL A 45 -8.31 32.16 -22.55
C VAL A 45 -8.77 30.72 -22.29
N ASN A 46 -8.39 30.12 -21.17
CA ASN A 46 -8.80 28.76 -20.82
C ASN A 46 -10.33 28.67 -20.63
N LEU A 47 -10.93 29.67 -19.98
CA LEU A 47 -12.39 29.77 -19.87
C LEU A 47 -13.06 29.90 -21.25
N ALA A 48 -12.51 30.71 -22.15
CA ALA A 48 -13.05 30.87 -23.49
C ALA A 48 -13.00 29.57 -24.30
N LYS A 49 -11.92 28.78 -24.18
CA LYS A 49 -11.81 27.45 -24.80
C LYS A 49 -12.87 26.48 -24.28
N ASP A 50 -13.04 26.43 -22.96
CA ASP A 50 -14.04 25.58 -22.31
C ASP A 50 -15.47 25.93 -22.77
N ILE A 51 -15.79 27.23 -22.89
CA ILE A 51 -17.07 27.70 -23.42
C ILE A 51 -17.30 27.27 -24.88
N VAL A 52 -16.27 27.31 -25.72
CA VAL A 52 -16.39 26.87 -27.13
C VAL A 52 -16.59 25.36 -27.23
N GLU A 53 -15.94 24.60 -26.36
CA GLU A 53 -15.98 23.13 -26.38
C GLU A 53 -17.27 22.57 -25.77
N TYR A 54 -17.70 23.10 -24.62
CA TYR A 54 -18.78 22.54 -23.80
C TYR A 54 -19.99 23.47 -23.62
N GLY A 55 -19.88 24.75 -24.01
CA GLY A 55 -20.88 25.77 -23.72
C GLY A 55 -20.74 26.38 -22.32
N LEU A 56 -21.72 27.19 -21.92
CA LEU A 56 -21.76 27.75 -20.56
C LEU A 56 -22.25 26.70 -19.57
N ASN A 57 -21.67 26.69 -18.36
CA ASN A 57 -22.14 25.82 -17.28
C ASN A 57 -23.62 26.11 -16.94
N PRO A 58 -24.55 25.15 -17.18
CA PRO A 58 -25.98 25.37 -16.97
C PRO A 58 -26.37 25.45 -15.48
N SER A 59 -25.53 24.99 -14.55
CA SER A 59 -25.82 25.07 -13.11
C SER A 59 -25.50 26.45 -12.49
N GLU A 60 -24.83 27.33 -13.24
CA GLU A 60 -24.40 28.63 -12.75
C GLU A 60 -24.97 29.77 -13.59
N LEU A 61 -26.17 30.22 -13.28
CA LEU A 61 -26.74 31.36 -14.00
C LEU A 61 -25.97 32.66 -13.74
N THR A 62 -25.91 33.53 -14.76
CA THR A 62 -25.35 34.88 -14.64
C THR A 62 -26.32 35.74 -13.82
N ILE A 63 -25.84 36.53 -12.87
CA ILE A 63 -26.71 37.41 -12.08
C ILE A 63 -26.57 38.83 -12.60
N VAL A 64 -27.70 39.49 -12.85
CA VAL A 64 -27.74 40.82 -13.45
C VAL A 64 -28.78 41.70 -12.77
N VAL A 65 -28.61 43.02 -12.92
CA VAL A 65 -29.61 44.04 -12.60
C VAL A 65 -29.88 44.90 -13.84
N PRO A 66 -31.11 45.35 -14.09
CA PRO A 66 -31.40 46.31 -15.15
C PRO A 66 -30.58 47.59 -14.96
N ASP A 67 -30.01 48.11 -16.04
CA ASP A 67 -29.43 49.44 -16.04
C ASP A 67 -30.56 50.48 -15.99
N LYS A 68 -30.44 51.50 -15.14
CA LYS A 68 -31.49 52.52 -14.98
C LYS A 68 -31.58 53.49 -16.16
N SER A 69 -30.51 53.60 -16.95
CA SER A 69 -30.35 54.59 -18.01
C SER A 69 -30.46 53.99 -19.41
N THR A 70 -30.33 52.66 -19.55
CA THR A 70 -30.29 51.96 -20.83
C THR A 70 -31.12 50.67 -20.77
N PRO A 71 -31.56 50.11 -21.91
CA PRO A 71 -32.25 48.80 -21.93
C PRO A 71 -31.30 47.60 -21.67
N LYS A 72 -30.10 47.86 -21.15
CA LYS A 72 -29.07 46.85 -20.88
C LYS A 72 -29.16 46.35 -19.44
N PHE A 73 -28.39 45.32 -19.16
CA PHE A 73 -28.28 44.73 -17.83
C PHE A 73 -26.83 44.76 -17.35
N ASN A 74 -26.60 45.26 -16.15
CA ASN A 74 -25.29 45.26 -15.52
C ASN A 74 -25.04 43.91 -14.85
N VAL A 75 -23.91 43.28 -15.20
CA VAL A 75 -23.56 41.94 -14.74
C VAL A 75 -22.98 42.01 -13.33
N LEU A 76 -23.70 41.47 -12.36
CA LEU A 76 -23.23 41.39 -10.98
C LEU A 76 -22.39 40.13 -10.73
N GLU A 77 -22.81 38.98 -11.26
CA GLU A 77 -22.05 37.73 -11.18
C GLU A 77 -21.97 37.02 -12.53
N GLY A 78 -20.80 36.45 -12.83
CA GLY A 78 -20.51 35.87 -14.14
C GLY A 78 -19.76 36.81 -15.09
N ASN A 79 -19.21 37.92 -14.59
CA ASN A 79 -18.45 38.90 -15.38
C ASN A 79 -17.36 38.26 -16.26
N ARG A 80 -16.58 37.29 -15.74
CA ARG A 80 -15.55 36.59 -16.54
C ARG A 80 -16.12 35.89 -17.78
N ARG A 81 -17.32 35.29 -17.65
CA ARG A 81 -18.00 34.57 -18.74
C ARG A 81 -18.54 35.53 -19.78
N VAL A 82 -19.18 36.61 -19.34
CA VAL A 82 -19.67 37.66 -20.24
C VAL A 82 -18.52 38.35 -20.96
N THR A 83 -17.41 38.64 -20.29
CA THR A 83 -16.20 39.15 -20.93
C THR A 83 -15.66 38.17 -21.97
N ALA A 84 -15.53 36.88 -21.65
CA ALA A 84 -15.08 35.87 -22.60
C ALA A 84 -15.98 35.82 -23.86
N LEU A 85 -17.30 35.80 -23.69
CA LEU A 85 -18.25 35.81 -24.82
C LEU A 85 -18.12 37.07 -25.68
N LYS A 86 -17.98 38.24 -25.06
CA LYS A 86 -17.77 39.51 -25.78
C LYS A 86 -16.47 39.50 -26.58
N LEU A 87 -15.38 39.02 -25.99
CA LEU A 87 -14.08 38.92 -26.67
C LEU A 87 -14.09 37.89 -27.80
N LEU A 88 -14.74 36.75 -27.61
CA LEU A 88 -14.90 35.74 -28.66
C LEU A 88 -15.74 36.26 -29.84
N SER A 89 -16.73 37.10 -29.55
CA SER A 89 -17.61 37.71 -30.57
C SER A 89 -16.96 38.88 -31.29
N ASN A 90 -16.14 39.68 -30.59
CA ASN A 90 -15.48 40.85 -31.15
C ASN A 90 -14.06 41.02 -30.57
N LEU A 91 -13.06 40.73 -31.40
CA LEU A 91 -11.64 40.87 -31.05
C LEU A 91 -11.17 42.33 -30.98
N ASP A 92 -11.89 43.28 -31.58
CA ASP A 92 -11.53 44.72 -31.57
C ASP A 92 -11.70 45.35 -30.18
N LEU A 93 -12.32 44.62 -29.26
CA LEU A 93 -12.38 44.97 -27.84
C LEU A 93 -11.03 44.75 -27.12
N ILE A 94 -10.08 44.09 -27.75
CA ILE A 94 -8.74 43.82 -27.22
C ILE A 94 -7.80 44.93 -27.70
N ASP A 95 -7.28 45.70 -26.76
CA ASP A 95 -6.31 46.73 -27.09
C ASP A 95 -4.97 46.13 -27.57
N THR A 96 -4.25 46.87 -28.42
CA THR A 96 -3.07 46.38 -29.15
C THR A 96 -1.90 45.95 -28.27
N ASP A 97 -1.82 46.46 -27.05
CA ASP A 97 -0.81 46.07 -26.05
C ASP A 97 -0.98 44.63 -25.54
N PHE A 98 -2.16 44.02 -25.74
CA PHE A 98 -2.42 42.62 -25.41
C PHE A 98 -2.17 41.65 -26.58
N SER A 99 -1.19 41.94 -27.44
CA SER A 99 -0.88 41.14 -28.64
C SER A 99 -0.65 39.64 -28.36
N SER A 100 -0.02 39.30 -27.23
CA SER A 100 0.21 37.90 -26.81
C SER A 100 -1.08 37.17 -26.44
N PHE A 101 -2.01 37.86 -25.78
CA PHE A 101 -3.34 37.37 -25.46
C PHE A 101 -4.19 37.24 -26.73
N LEU A 102 -4.17 38.26 -27.59
CA LEU A 102 -4.86 38.27 -28.89
C LEU A 102 -4.48 37.05 -29.74
N ARG A 103 -3.17 36.76 -29.83
CA ARG A 103 -2.66 35.57 -30.54
C ARG A 103 -3.23 34.26 -29.98
N LYS A 104 -3.44 34.17 -28.66
CA LYS A 104 -3.98 32.97 -28.00
C LYS A 104 -5.49 32.82 -28.18
N ILE A 105 -6.26 33.92 -28.15
CA ILE A 105 -7.72 33.89 -28.21
C ILE A 105 -8.27 33.90 -29.64
N LYS A 106 -7.53 34.44 -30.62
CA LYS A 106 -7.92 34.46 -32.04
C LYS A 106 -8.38 33.09 -32.59
N PRO A 107 -7.61 31.99 -32.44
CA PRO A 107 -8.07 30.68 -32.93
C PRO A 107 -9.31 30.17 -32.19
N VAL A 108 -9.51 30.57 -30.94
CA VAL A 108 -10.70 30.20 -30.15
C VAL A 108 -11.93 30.98 -30.65
N SER A 109 -11.77 32.26 -30.98
CA SER A 109 -12.82 33.08 -31.61
C SER A 109 -13.21 32.56 -33.00
N GLU A 110 -12.24 32.10 -33.80
CA GLU A 110 -12.51 31.45 -35.09
C GLU A 110 -13.37 30.19 -34.96
N GLN A 111 -13.13 29.39 -33.92
CA GLN A 111 -13.97 28.22 -33.62
C GLN A 111 -15.35 28.63 -33.10
N TYR A 112 -15.41 29.62 -32.19
CA TYR A 112 -16.66 30.16 -31.64
C TYR A 112 -17.62 30.63 -32.74
N ARG A 113 -17.11 31.29 -33.79
CA ARG A 113 -17.94 31.77 -34.92
C ARG A 113 -18.71 30.66 -35.65
N LYS A 114 -18.30 29.40 -35.54
CA LYS A 114 -19.02 28.27 -36.13
C LYS A 114 -20.33 27.96 -35.39
N ARG A 115 -20.40 28.28 -34.09
CA ARG A 115 -21.57 28.07 -33.23
C ARG A 115 -21.59 29.12 -32.12
N PRO A 116 -21.96 30.38 -32.43
CA PRO A 116 -21.97 31.46 -31.46
C PRO A 116 -23.04 31.26 -30.39
N ILE A 117 -22.81 31.86 -29.22
CA ILE A 117 -23.75 31.94 -28.10
C ILE A 117 -24.27 33.38 -28.04
N ASP A 118 -25.42 33.62 -28.66
CA ASP A 118 -25.97 34.97 -28.79
C ASP A 118 -26.74 35.42 -27.54
N SER A 119 -27.17 34.47 -26.70
CA SER A 119 -27.95 34.73 -25.50
C SER A 119 -27.53 33.85 -24.33
N VAL A 120 -27.71 34.35 -23.11
CA VAL A 120 -27.36 33.69 -21.85
C VAL A 120 -28.56 33.69 -20.93
N GLN A 121 -28.78 32.58 -20.21
CA GLN A 121 -29.75 32.56 -19.11
C GLN A 121 -29.20 33.31 -17.90
N CYS A 122 -29.94 34.32 -17.46
CA CYS A 122 -29.59 35.21 -16.38
C CYS A 122 -30.68 35.19 -15.31
N VAL A 123 -30.28 35.33 -14.04
CA VAL A 123 -31.17 35.69 -12.95
C VAL A 123 -31.17 37.21 -12.83
N VAL A 124 -32.33 37.82 -13.02
CA VAL A 124 -32.54 39.27 -12.96
C VAL A 124 -33.06 39.62 -11.59
N PHE A 125 -32.36 40.52 -10.90
CA PHE A 125 -32.83 41.16 -9.67
C PHE A 125 -33.15 42.63 -9.96
N ASP A 126 -34.08 43.21 -9.18
CA ASP A 126 -34.42 44.63 -9.32
C ASP A 126 -33.31 45.54 -8.78
N LYS A 127 -32.61 45.09 -7.73
CA LYS A 127 -31.58 45.86 -7.04
C LYS A 127 -30.39 45.00 -6.65
N PHE A 128 -29.22 45.63 -6.52
CA PHE A 128 -27.98 44.96 -6.12
C PHE A 128 -28.11 44.28 -4.76
N GLU A 129 -28.77 44.93 -3.80
CA GLU A 129 -28.93 44.47 -2.42
C GLU A 129 -29.60 43.09 -2.38
N ASP A 130 -30.57 42.84 -3.26
CA ASP A 130 -31.28 41.56 -3.34
C ASP A 130 -30.40 40.42 -3.88
N ALA A 131 -29.43 40.74 -4.73
CA ALA A 131 -28.47 39.79 -5.30
C ALA A 131 -27.24 39.59 -4.40
N SER A 132 -26.85 40.62 -3.65
CA SER A 132 -25.58 40.73 -2.92
C SER A 132 -25.31 39.53 -2.00
N LYS A 133 -26.33 39.05 -1.29
CA LYS A 133 -26.24 37.87 -0.41
C LYS A 133 -25.74 36.63 -1.16
N TRP A 134 -26.29 36.35 -2.34
CA TRP A 134 -25.94 35.16 -3.12
C TRP A 134 -24.56 35.28 -3.75
N ILE A 135 -24.19 36.49 -4.17
CA ILE A 135 -22.85 36.79 -4.67
C ILE A 135 -21.83 36.58 -3.55
N ASN A 136 -22.13 37.07 -2.34
CA ASN A 136 -21.27 36.91 -1.17
C ASN A 136 -20.98 35.42 -0.88
N LEU A 137 -22.02 34.59 -0.80
CA LEU A 137 -21.88 33.15 -0.56
C LEU A 137 -21.04 32.40 -1.60
N LYS A 138 -20.98 32.89 -2.84
CA LYS A 138 -20.16 32.30 -3.90
C LYS A 138 -18.69 32.70 -3.82
N HIS A 139 -18.37 33.89 -3.30
CA HIS A 139 -17.02 34.47 -3.38
C HIS A 139 -16.27 34.55 -2.05
N THR A 140 -16.93 34.57 -0.89
CA THR A 140 -16.26 34.67 0.42
C THR A 140 -15.90 33.33 1.07
N GLY A 141 -16.04 32.23 0.32
CA GLY A 141 -15.65 30.90 0.76
C GLY A 141 -16.76 30.19 1.54
N GLU A 142 -16.36 29.40 2.54
CA GLU A 142 -17.25 28.46 3.22
C GLU A 142 -18.26 29.14 4.16
N ASN A 143 -17.94 30.29 4.76
CA ASN A 143 -18.82 31.01 5.69
C ASN A 143 -19.48 30.07 6.73
N ASP A 144 -18.68 29.34 7.51
CA ASP A 144 -19.14 28.33 8.48
C ASP A 144 -20.10 27.26 7.89
N GLY A 145 -19.91 26.92 6.61
CA GLY A 145 -20.67 25.90 5.88
C GLY A 145 -21.87 26.45 5.09
N ILE A 146 -22.15 27.76 5.16
CA ILE A 146 -23.27 28.40 4.45
C ILE A 146 -22.93 28.61 2.95
N GLY A 147 -21.67 28.93 2.65
CA GLY A 147 -21.15 29.13 1.30
C GLY A 147 -20.62 27.84 0.66
N ILE A 148 -19.89 27.98 -0.45
CA ILE A 148 -19.36 26.83 -1.18
C ILE A 148 -18.15 26.23 -0.45
N VAL A 149 -18.30 25.01 0.08
CA VAL A 149 -17.20 24.21 0.62
C VAL A 149 -16.43 23.55 -0.52
N LYS A 150 -15.22 24.03 -0.80
CA LYS A 150 -14.37 23.45 -1.84
C LYS A 150 -13.96 22.04 -1.46
N TRP A 151 -13.98 21.14 -2.44
CA TRP A 151 -13.41 19.81 -2.26
C TRP A 151 -11.91 19.90 -1.97
N ASN A 152 -11.47 19.13 -0.98
CA ASN A 152 -10.04 18.95 -0.72
C ASN A 152 -9.40 18.08 -1.81
N ALA A 153 -8.06 18.04 -1.84
CA ALA A 153 -7.31 17.34 -2.89
C ALA A 153 -7.64 15.83 -2.98
N GLN A 154 -7.97 15.17 -1.87
CA GLN A 154 -8.40 13.77 -1.89
C GLN A 154 -9.80 13.61 -2.51
N GLN A 155 -10.74 14.49 -2.19
CA GLN A 155 -12.10 14.49 -2.75
C GLN A 155 -12.08 14.75 -4.26
N VAL A 156 -11.28 15.73 -4.71
CA VAL A 156 -11.05 15.99 -6.14
C VAL A 156 -10.51 14.74 -6.83
N ALA A 157 -9.44 14.14 -6.28
CA ALA A 157 -8.84 12.94 -6.87
C ALA A 157 -9.81 11.75 -6.92
N ARG A 158 -10.71 11.60 -5.94
CA ARG A 158 -11.76 10.55 -5.96
C ARG A 158 -12.79 10.81 -7.06
N PHE A 159 -13.18 12.07 -7.26
CA PHE A 159 -14.10 12.43 -8.33
C PHE A 159 -13.47 12.18 -9.71
N GLU A 160 -12.21 12.55 -9.90
CA GLU A 160 -11.47 12.28 -11.14
C GLU A 160 -11.30 10.77 -11.39
N ALA A 161 -11.03 9.98 -10.36
CA ALA A 161 -10.95 8.53 -10.49
C ALA A 161 -12.27 7.92 -10.96
N ARG A 162 -13.42 8.40 -10.44
CA ARG A 162 -14.75 7.92 -10.84
C ARG A 162 -15.16 8.34 -12.25
N THR A 163 -14.77 9.54 -12.68
CA THR A 163 -15.24 10.13 -13.95
C THR A 163 -14.30 9.86 -15.12
N ARG A 164 -12.98 9.80 -14.86
CA ARG A 164 -11.94 9.63 -15.89
C ARG A 164 -11.20 8.30 -15.81
N GLY A 165 -11.52 7.45 -14.82
CA GLY A 165 -10.90 6.12 -14.63
C GLY A 165 -9.43 6.14 -14.18
N LYS A 166 -8.87 7.30 -13.85
CA LYS A 166 -7.47 7.45 -13.42
C LYS A 166 -7.40 7.67 -11.91
N SER A 167 -7.00 6.65 -11.15
CA SER A 167 -6.78 6.79 -9.72
C SER A 167 -5.40 7.36 -9.42
N ALA A 168 -5.34 8.48 -8.71
CA ALA A 168 -4.08 9.03 -8.20
C ALA A 168 -3.31 8.00 -7.35
N ILE A 169 -1.99 8.00 -7.44
CA ILE A 169 -1.11 7.03 -6.74
C ILE A 169 -1.24 7.21 -5.22
N ALA A 170 -1.31 8.45 -4.76
CA ALA A 170 -1.56 8.79 -3.37
C ALA A 170 -2.87 8.20 -2.85
N LEU A 171 -3.94 8.18 -3.66
CA LEU A 171 -5.20 7.56 -3.25
C LEU A 171 -5.10 6.04 -3.16
N GLN A 172 -4.33 5.41 -4.05
CA GLN A 172 -4.09 3.97 -3.99
C GLN A 172 -3.36 3.59 -2.70
N ALA A 173 -2.33 4.35 -2.31
CA ALA A 173 -1.62 4.16 -1.05
C ALA A 173 -2.51 4.44 0.19
N ILE A 174 -3.30 5.51 0.17
CA ILE A 174 -4.24 5.83 1.26
C ILE A 174 -5.30 4.73 1.42
N GLU A 175 -5.85 4.24 0.32
CA GLU A 175 -6.87 3.19 0.35
C GLU A 175 -6.28 1.83 0.75
N PHE A 176 -5.05 1.53 0.33
CA PHE A 176 -4.29 0.37 0.79
C PHE A 176 -4.13 0.39 2.30
N LEU A 177 -3.66 1.50 2.87
CA LEU A 177 -3.55 1.68 4.32
C LEU A 177 -4.93 1.58 4.98
N ARG A 178 -5.97 2.22 4.45
CA ARG A 178 -7.32 2.17 5.05
C ARG A 178 -7.85 0.74 5.21
N ARG A 179 -7.52 -0.17 4.28
CA ARG A 179 -7.91 -1.60 4.31
C ARG A 179 -7.04 -2.45 5.22
N GLU A 180 -6.02 -1.89 5.84
CA GLU A 180 -5.14 -2.60 6.74
C GLU A 180 -5.84 -2.93 8.06
N SER A 181 -5.89 -4.21 8.42
CA SER A 181 -6.53 -4.64 9.67
C SER A 181 -5.69 -4.30 10.89
N LEU A 182 -4.37 -4.18 10.73
CA LEU A 182 -3.41 -3.91 11.80
C LEU A 182 -3.32 -2.42 12.18
N LEU A 183 -3.90 -1.51 11.38
CA LEU A 183 -3.94 -0.09 11.70
C LEU A 183 -5.07 0.22 12.67
N ASP A 184 -4.76 0.99 13.70
CA ASP A 184 -5.75 1.50 14.64
C ASP A 184 -6.75 2.45 13.96
N ASP A 185 -7.95 2.55 14.54
CA ASP A 185 -9.04 3.32 13.95
C ASP A 185 -8.75 4.83 13.95
N HIS A 186 -8.00 5.33 14.95
CA HIS A 186 -7.60 6.74 15.01
C HIS A 186 -6.74 7.13 13.81
N LEU A 187 -5.79 6.28 13.45
CA LEU A 187 -4.87 6.47 12.35
C LEU A 187 -5.59 6.35 11.00
N LYS A 188 -6.55 5.42 10.89
CA LYS A 188 -7.44 5.33 9.72
C LYS A 188 -8.26 6.60 9.53
N GLU A 189 -8.75 7.21 10.60
CA GLU A 189 -9.46 8.49 10.53
C GLU A 189 -8.54 9.62 10.07
N GLN A 190 -7.28 9.64 10.51
CA GLN A 190 -6.29 10.63 10.10
C GLN A 190 -5.91 10.56 8.62
N LEU A 191 -6.08 9.41 7.97
CA LEU A 191 -5.81 9.25 6.53
C LEU A 191 -6.58 10.25 5.65
N LYS A 192 -7.77 10.72 6.07
CA LYS A 192 -8.56 11.73 5.33
C LYS A 192 -7.90 13.11 5.31
N ASN A 193 -6.99 13.37 6.23
CA ASN A 193 -6.29 14.64 6.40
C ASN A 193 -4.93 14.66 5.71
N VAL A 194 -4.47 13.53 5.15
CA VAL A 194 -3.19 13.45 4.43
C VAL A 194 -3.19 14.41 3.24
N PRO A 195 -2.21 15.32 3.13
CA PRO A 195 -1.98 16.14 1.94
C PRO A 195 -1.64 15.26 0.73
N SER A 196 -2.65 14.88 -0.05
CA SER A 196 -2.48 13.91 -1.14
C SER A 196 -1.52 14.37 -2.24
N THR A 197 -1.40 15.67 -2.49
CA THR A 197 -0.43 16.22 -3.47
C THR A 197 1.01 16.06 -3.00
N SER A 198 1.28 16.17 -1.70
CA SER A 198 2.60 15.91 -1.11
C SER A 198 2.92 14.42 -1.14
N LEU A 199 1.95 13.58 -0.79
CA LEU A 199 2.11 12.12 -0.87
C LEU A 199 2.37 11.66 -2.31
N GLU A 200 1.62 12.20 -3.28
CA GLU A 200 1.80 11.92 -4.72
C GLU A 200 3.22 12.29 -5.17
N ARG A 201 3.75 13.44 -4.72
CA ARG A 201 5.12 13.87 -5.04
C ARG A 201 6.16 12.88 -4.52
N LEU A 202 5.99 12.39 -3.29
CA LEU A 202 6.91 11.42 -2.69
C LEU A 202 6.83 10.06 -3.40
N LEU A 203 5.64 9.52 -3.60
CA LEU A 203 5.46 8.19 -4.21
C LEU A 203 5.88 8.14 -5.68
N ARG A 204 5.97 9.28 -6.37
CA ARG A 204 6.47 9.35 -7.76
C ARG A 204 7.98 9.52 -7.87
N ASP A 205 8.67 9.82 -6.78
CA ASP A 205 10.12 9.95 -6.79
C ASP A 205 10.78 8.56 -6.79
N ALA A 206 11.73 8.35 -7.69
CA ALA A 206 12.38 7.05 -7.88
C ALA A 206 13.18 6.60 -6.65
N SER A 207 13.83 7.53 -5.94
CA SER A 207 14.61 7.20 -4.75
C SER A 207 13.68 6.79 -3.59
N ILE A 208 12.54 7.46 -3.45
CA ILE A 208 11.51 7.08 -2.47
C ILE A 208 10.90 5.73 -2.81
N GLN A 209 10.59 5.48 -4.09
CA GLN A 209 10.07 4.19 -4.56
C GLN A 209 11.03 3.04 -4.20
N ASP A 210 12.32 3.20 -4.47
CA ASP A 210 13.33 2.18 -4.19
C ASP A 210 13.44 1.89 -2.68
N VAL A 211 13.44 2.94 -1.86
CA VAL A 211 13.49 2.85 -0.39
C VAL A 211 12.25 2.18 0.20
N LEU A 212 11.07 2.46 -0.36
CA LEU A 212 9.80 1.91 0.11
C LEU A 212 9.45 0.55 -0.54
N GLY A 213 10.23 0.07 -1.51
CA GLY A 213 9.93 -1.15 -2.24
C GLY A 213 8.68 -1.04 -3.12
N LEU A 214 8.46 0.14 -3.70
CA LEU A 214 7.31 0.47 -4.54
C LEU A 214 7.75 0.70 -5.98
N SER A 215 6.83 0.55 -6.91
CA SER A 215 7.01 0.93 -8.32
C SER A 215 5.69 1.37 -8.93
N ILE A 216 5.75 2.10 -10.04
CA ILE A 216 4.56 2.56 -10.76
C ILE A 216 4.60 2.01 -12.18
N ALA A 217 3.56 1.26 -12.56
CA ALA A 217 3.32 0.82 -13.93
C ALA A 217 1.85 1.06 -14.32
N ASP A 218 1.60 1.59 -15.52
CA ASP A 218 0.26 1.89 -16.03
C ASP A 218 -0.64 2.71 -15.08
N GLY A 219 -0.03 3.62 -14.32
CA GLY A 219 -0.74 4.45 -13.34
C GLY A 219 -1.19 3.69 -12.10
N LYS A 220 -0.71 2.47 -11.88
CA LYS A 220 -0.95 1.66 -10.69
C LYS A 220 0.29 1.59 -9.81
N LEU A 221 0.08 1.51 -8.51
CA LEU A 221 1.13 1.35 -7.52
C LEU A 221 1.34 -0.14 -7.25
N LEU A 222 2.56 -0.63 -7.48
CA LEU A 222 2.95 -2.02 -7.31
C LEU A 222 4.04 -2.16 -6.26
N THR A 223 4.16 -3.38 -5.72
CA THR A 223 5.24 -3.75 -4.81
C THR A 223 5.65 -5.20 -5.02
N GLY A 224 6.91 -5.51 -4.71
CA GLY A 224 7.45 -6.87 -4.63
C GLY A 224 7.63 -7.37 -3.20
N PHE A 225 7.01 -6.70 -2.22
CA PHE A 225 7.17 -7.01 -0.80
C PHE A 225 5.88 -7.55 -0.20
N HIS A 226 6.00 -8.26 0.92
CA HIS A 226 4.83 -8.62 1.71
C HIS A 226 4.11 -7.37 2.23
N LYS A 227 2.78 -7.45 2.28
CA LYS A 227 1.87 -6.37 2.71
C LYS A 227 2.36 -5.63 3.97
N ASP A 228 2.71 -6.36 5.02
CA ASP A 228 3.14 -5.79 6.31
C ASP A 228 4.43 -4.97 6.23
N GLU A 229 5.33 -5.28 5.27
CA GLU A 229 6.58 -4.54 5.07
C GLU A 229 6.33 -3.19 4.38
N VAL A 230 5.44 -3.18 3.40
CA VAL A 230 5.05 -1.96 2.66
C VAL A 230 4.32 -0.98 3.59
N VAL A 231 3.51 -1.52 4.51
CA VAL A 231 2.77 -0.74 5.50
C VAL A 231 3.71 0.10 6.37
N LYS A 232 4.87 -0.41 6.78
CA LYS A 232 5.83 0.31 7.65
C LYS A 232 6.27 1.64 7.05
N GLY A 233 6.76 1.60 5.80
CA GLY A 233 7.29 2.77 5.13
C GLY A 233 6.20 3.77 4.76
N LEU A 234 5.05 3.28 4.28
CA LEU A 234 3.90 4.13 3.97
C LEU A 234 3.33 4.82 5.23
N LEU A 235 3.28 4.11 6.37
CA LEU A 235 2.87 4.66 7.66
C LEU A 235 3.75 5.83 8.08
N LYS A 236 5.06 5.68 7.98
CA LYS A 236 6.02 6.74 8.32
C LYS A 236 5.75 7.99 7.49
N VAL A 237 5.64 7.84 6.18
CA VAL A 237 5.36 8.97 5.27
C VAL A 237 4.04 9.66 5.61
N VAL A 238 2.98 8.88 5.82
CA VAL A 238 1.66 9.41 6.16
C VAL A 238 1.68 10.16 7.50
N ASN A 239 2.31 9.57 8.54
CA ASN A 239 2.40 10.18 9.85
C ASN A 239 3.16 11.51 9.81
N ASP A 240 4.27 11.57 9.08
CA ASP A 240 5.04 12.81 8.97
C ASP A 240 4.26 13.93 8.26
N LEU A 241 3.46 13.56 7.26
CA LEU A 241 2.64 14.50 6.52
C LEU A 241 1.44 15.00 7.34
N VAL A 242 0.77 14.11 8.08
CA VAL A 242 -0.38 14.45 8.94
C VAL A 242 0.07 15.32 10.12
N ASN A 243 1.15 14.91 10.79
CA ASN A 243 1.69 15.62 11.96
C ASN A 243 2.50 16.86 11.57
N LYS A 244 2.65 17.14 10.27
CA LYS A 244 3.44 18.25 9.73
C LYS A 244 4.91 18.20 10.14
N THR A 245 5.43 17.02 10.49
CA THR A 245 6.87 16.75 10.67
C THR A 245 7.63 17.13 9.39
N ILE A 246 7.01 16.85 8.25
CA ILE A 246 7.46 17.33 6.94
C ILE A 246 6.38 18.18 6.29
N ARG A 247 6.80 19.23 5.58
CA ARG A 247 5.94 20.07 4.75
C ARG A 247 6.39 20.02 3.31
N VAL A 248 5.58 20.60 2.42
CA VAL A 248 5.86 20.64 0.97
C VAL A 248 7.28 21.14 0.66
N LYS A 249 7.76 22.14 1.40
CA LYS A 249 9.11 22.70 1.21
C LYS A 249 10.24 21.70 1.52
N ASP A 250 10.00 20.75 2.41
CA ASP A 250 10.99 19.77 2.88
C ASP A 250 11.07 18.56 1.94
N ILE A 251 10.28 18.55 0.85
CA ILE A 251 10.22 17.48 -0.15
C ILE A 251 10.12 18.04 -1.59
N TYR A 252 10.35 19.35 -1.77
CA TYR A 252 10.05 20.04 -3.02
C TYR A 252 11.05 19.67 -4.11
N THR A 253 12.35 19.74 -3.80
CA THR A 253 13.43 19.37 -4.71
C THR A 253 13.85 17.92 -4.53
N LYS A 254 14.63 17.39 -5.47
CA LYS A 254 15.19 16.04 -5.37
C LYS A 254 16.09 15.88 -4.14
N GLN A 255 16.94 16.86 -3.88
CA GLN A 255 17.83 16.88 -2.71
C GLN A 255 17.05 16.88 -1.39
N ASP A 256 15.93 17.60 -1.32
CA ASP A 256 15.09 17.61 -0.11
C ASP A 256 14.51 16.21 0.16
N ARG A 257 14.13 15.48 -0.89
CA ARG A 257 13.62 14.10 -0.76
C ARG A 257 14.72 13.11 -0.39
N GLU A 258 15.93 13.27 -0.92
CA GLU A 258 17.09 12.48 -0.51
C GLU A 258 17.41 12.69 0.99
N LYS A 259 17.40 13.93 1.47
CA LYS A 259 17.52 14.24 2.91
C LYS A 259 16.38 13.64 3.73
N TYR A 260 15.16 13.64 3.21
CA TYR A 260 14.03 13.03 3.89
C TYR A 260 14.20 11.50 4.02
N ILE A 261 14.75 10.84 3.01
CA ILE A 261 15.07 9.39 3.05
C ILE A 261 16.01 9.07 4.21
N GLU A 262 17.00 9.92 4.48
CA GLU A 262 17.94 9.73 5.60
C GLU A 262 17.26 9.72 6.98
N SER A 263 16.04 10.26 7.09
CA SER A 263 15.26 10.23 8.34
C SER A 263 14.61 8.89 8.66
N PHE A 264 14.60 7.93 7.71
CA PHE A 264 13.97 6.63 7.90
C PHE A 264 14.81 5.73 8.81
N LYS A 265 14.17 5.14 9.81
CA LYS A 265 14.80 4.12 10.66
C LYS A 265 14.76 2.75 9.94
N PRO A 266 15.70 1.83 10.24
CA PRO A 266 15.66 0.48 9.69
C PRO A 266 14.35 -0.27 9.98
N SER A 267 13.69 0.00 11.12
CA SER A 267 12.39 -0.56 11.47
C SER A 267 11.21 -0.04 10.64
N GLU A 268 11.40 1.09 9.95
CA GLU A 268 10.39 1.75 9.11
C GLU A 268 10.57 1.38 7.63
N LEU A 269 11.66 0.71 7.28
CA LEU A 269 11.98 0.25 5.93
C LEU A 269 11.52 -1.20 5.73
N PRO A 270 11.16 -1.59 4.49
CA PRO A 270 10.82 -2.96 4.19
C PRO A 270 12.05 -3.88 4.29
N ASP A 271 11.88 -5.05 4.91
CA ASP A 271 12.90 -6.09 4.94
C ASP A 271 13.07 -6.72 3.55
N LYS A 272 14.26 -6.53 2.94
CA LYS A 272 14.63 -7.06 1.62
C LYS A 272 14.60 -8.59 1.54
N THR A 273 14.61 -9.30 2.67
CA THR A 273 14.45 -10.76 2.69
C THR A 273 12.99 -11.21 2.60
N ARG A 274 12.03 -10.31 2.82
CA ARG A 274 10.58 -10.56 2.83
C ARG A 274 9.91 -10.11 1.52
N MET A 275 10.51 -10.48 0.40
CA MET A 275 9.96 -10.25 -0.94
C MET A 275 8.95 -11.33 -1.35
N THR A 276 7.96 -10.95 -2.14
CA THR A 276 7.02 -11.86 -2.78
C THR A 276 7.61 -12.43 -4.08
N VAL A 277 7.15 -13.62 -4.48
CA VAL A 277 7.59 -14.30 -5.72
C VAL A 277 7.33 -13.44 -6.96
N THR A 278 6.23 -12.68 -6.96
CA THR A 278 5.85 -11.78 -8.04
C THR A 278 5.47 -10.40 -7.48
N SER A 279 5.62 -9.37 -8.30
CA SER A 279 5.07 -8.05 -7.99
C SER A 279 3.55 -8.06 -8.07
N TRP A 280 2.89 -7.26 -7.23
CA TRP A 280 1.44 -7.18 -7.13
C TRP A 280 0.97 -5.73 -6.92
N GLU A 281 -0.26 -5.42 -7.35
CA GLU A 281 -0.84 -4.08 -7.26
C GLU A 281 -1.43 -3.83 -5.87
N LEU A 282 -1.13 -2.67 -5.25
CA LEU A 282 -1.66 -2.30 -3.94
C LEU A 282 -3.19 -2.18 -3.91
N THR A 283 -3.82 -1.96 -5.06
CA THR A 283 -5.29 -1.92 -5.20
C THR A 283 -5.94 -3.31 -5.27
N SER A 284 -5.15 -4.38 -5.35
CA SER A 284 -5.67 -5.75 -5.49
C SER A 284 -6.54 -6.13 -4.28
N PRO A 285 -7.76 -6.67 -4.50
CA PRO A 285 -8.65 -7.10 -3.41
C PRO A 285 -8.10 -8.31 -2.64
N THR A 286 -7.25 -9.12 -3.28
CA THR A 286 -6.50 -10.23 -2.68
C THR A 286 -5.00 -10.00 -2.85
N PRO A 287 -4.37 -9.23 -1.94
CA PRO A 287 -2.91 -9.18 -1.85
C PRO A 287 -2.37 -10.60 -1.65
N PRO A 288 -1.19 -10.96 -2.20
CA PRO A 288 -0.49 -12.17 -1.79
C PRO A 288 -0.32 -12.11 -0.28
N ARG A 289 -0.94 -13.06 0.42
CA ARG A 289 -0.99 -13.08 1.89
C ARG A 289 0.42 -12.86 2.45
N SER A 290 0.61 -11.77 3.17
CA SER A 290 1.65 -11.75 4.20
C SER A 290 1.27 -12.86 5.17
N MET A 291 2.09 -13.90 5.23
CA MET A 291 2.07 -14.72 6.44
C MET A 291 2.56 -13.79 7.55
N PRO A 292 1.75 -13.54 8.59
CA PRO A 292 2.21 -12.76 9.73
C PRO A 292 3.46 -13.43 10.28
N ALA A 293 4.45 -12.62 10.66
CA ALA A 293 5.54 -13.09 11.50
C ALA A 293 4.92 -13.87 12.68
N ALA A 294 5.23 -15.15 12.78
CA ALA A 294 4.58 -16.05 13.71
C ALA A 294 4.88 -15.58 15.15
N SER A 295 3.90 -14.91 15.77
CA SER A 295 3.75 -14.95 17.22
C SER A 295 3.54 -16.41 17.59
N SER A 296 4.40 -16.89 18.48
CA SER A 296 4.40 -18.23 19.04
C SER A 296 3.06 -18.62 19.66
N GLN A 297 2.16 -19.24 18.90
CA GLN A 297 1.12 -20.11 19.45
C GLN A 297 0.95 -21.35 18.57
N LYS A 298 1.02 -22.51 19.24
CA LYS A 298 1.11 -23.87 18.68
C LYS A 298 -0.04 -24.14 17.69
N ARG A 299 0.27 -24.18 16.39
CA ARG A 299 -0.55 -24.92 15.40
C ARG A 299 -0.10 -26.36 15.36
N SER A 300 -1.05 -27.28 15.21
CA SER A 300 -0.81 -28.72 15.07
C SER A 300 0.18 -28.99 13.94
N VAL A 301 1.27 -29.68 14.26
CA VAL A 301 2.32 -30.05 13.32
C VAL A 301 1.73 -31.00 12.28
N ALA A 302 1.67 -30.59 11.02
CA ALA A 302 1.49 -31.53 9.93
C ALA A 302 2.73 -32.44 9.87
N LEU A 303 2.56 -33.74 10.12
CA LEU A 303 3.56 -34.76 9.82
C LEU A 303 3.61 -34.93 8.30
N SER A 304 4.29 -34.01 7.63
CA SER A 304 4.49 -34.05 6.19
C SER A 304 5.77 -34.84 5.88
N LEU A 305 5.61 -35.89 5.08
CA LEU A 305 6.71 -36.60 4.42
C LEU A 305 7.32 -35.78 3.27
N ASP A 306 6.75 -34.61 2.96
CA ASP A 306 7.19 -33.70 1.89
C ASP A 306 8.43 -32.89 2.28
N ARG A 307 8.94 -33.07 3.51
CA ARG A 307 10.22 -32.46 3.92
C ARG A 307 11.39 -33.07 3.15
N GLN A 308 12.39 -32.26 2.82
CA GLN A 308 13.62 -32.72 2.15
C GLN A 308 14.66 -33.31 3.10
N THR A 309 14.48 -33.22 4.43
CA THR A 309 15.48 -33.63 5.42
C THR A 309 14.95 -34.72 6.35
N VAL A 310 15.84 -35.50 7.00
CA VAL A 310 15.46 -36.53 7.97
C VAL A 310 14.72 -35.90 9.16
N ILE A 311 15.37 -34.90 9.76
CA ILE A 311 14.85 -34.18 10.92
C ILE A 311 14.16 -32.90 10.43
N PRO A 312 12.87 -32.71 10.73
CA PRO A 312 12.16 -31.47 10.42
C PRO A 312 12.83 -30.24 11.03
N LYS A 313 12.83 -29.12 10.31
CA LYS A 313 13.37 -27.84 10.81
C LYS A 313 12.65 -27.31 12.06
N ASN A 314 11.45 -27.78 12.39
CA ASN A 314 10.73 -27.41 13.60
C ASN A 314 11.06 -28.28 14.82
N CYS A 315 11.80 -29.38 14.65
CA CYS A 315 12.28 -30.17 15.79
C CYS A 315 13.56 -29.51 16.30
N VAL A 316 13.53 -29.00 17.54
CA VAL A 316 14.66 -28.33 18.20
C VAL A 316 15.07 -29.16 19.40
N LEU A 317 16.27 -29.76 19.35
CA LEU A 317 16.87 -30.49 20.45
C LEU A 317 17.99 -29.66 21.08
N THR A 318 18.02 -29.59 22.42
CA THR A 318 19.05 -28.87 23.17
C THR A 318 20.22 -29.80 23.47
N ILE A 319 21.12 -29.97 22.50
CA ILE A 319 22.25 -30.89 22.59
C ILE A 319 23.50 -30.15 23.07
N LYS A 320 23.98 -30.46 24.28
CA LYS A 320 25.18 -29.85 24.88
C LYS A 320 26.47 -30.40 24.27
N GLU A 321 26.49 -31.67 23.88
CA GLU A 321 27.65 -32.33 23.29
C GLU A 321 27.91 -31.82 21.86
N GLU A 322 29.05 -31.17 21.65
CA GLU A 322 29.35 -30.46 20.40
C GLU A 322 29.30 -31.39 19.17
N ARG A 323 29.88 -32.59 19.28
CA ARG A 323 29.91 -33.57 18.19
C ARG A 323 28.49 -34.04 17.83
N VAL A 324 27.66 -34.32 18.83
CA VAL A 324 26.30 -34.83 18.62
C VAL A 324 25.41 -33.73 18.05
N ASN A 325 25.61 -32.49 18.47
CA ASN A 325 24.91 -31.32 17.95
C ASN A 325 25.28 -31.03 16.48
N LYS A 326 26.55 -31.22 16.08
CA LYS A 326 26.97 -31.11 14.67
C LYS A 326 26.22 -32.11 13.79
N ILE A 327 26.18 -33.38 14.18
CA ILE A 327 25.46 -34.44 13.45
C ILE A 327 23.96 -34.16 13.38
N TYR A 328 23.36 -33.69 14.47
CA TYR A 328 21.96 -33.25 14.49
C TYR A 328 21.68 -32.11 13.51
N ARG A 329 22.58 -31.13 13.41
CA ARG A 329 22.47 -30.03 12.42
C ARG A 329 22.66 -30.52 10.99
N GLU A 330 23.55 -31.48 10.76
CA GLU A 330 23.71 -32.12 9.45
C GLU A 330 22.41 -32.83 9.03
N LEU A 331 21.81 -33.64 9.89
CA LEU A 331 20.53 -34.33 9.63
C LEU A 331 19.34 -33.38 9.41
N ARG A 332 19.45 -32.11 9.84
CA ARG A 332 18.46 -31.05 9.61
C ARG A 332 18.65 -30.27 8.32
N ASN A 333 19.77 -30.47 7.62
CA ASN A 333 20.12 -29.73 6.41
C ASN A 333 20.44 -30.63 5.21
N LEU A 334 20.77 -31.90 5.45
CA LEU A 334 21.11 -32.85 4.40
C LEU A 334 19.88 -33.19 3.54
N ASP A 335 19.99 -32.95 2.24
CA ASP A 335 18.94 -33.22 1.27
C ASP A 335 18.84 -34.73 1.01
N LEU A 336 17.68 -35.30 1.36
CA LEU A 336 17.39 -36.71 1.21
C LEU A 336 17.18 -37.14 -0.23
N ASP A 337 16.86 -36.23 -1.15
CA ASP A 337 16.70 -36.59 -2.57
C ASP A 337 18.06 -36.79 -3.27
N LEU A 338 19.15 -36.38 -2.60
CA LEU A 338 20.52 -36.45 -3.12
C LEU A 338 21.45 -37.35 -2.29
N TYR A 339 21.17 -37.53 -1.00
CA TYR A 339 22.11 -38.11 -0.03
C TYR A 339 21.48 -39.13 0.93
N GLU A 340 20.63 -40.05 0.45
CA GLU A 340 19.93 -41.05 1.29
C GLU A 340 20.89 -41.93 2.11
N ASN A 341 21.95 -42.42 1.47
CA ASN A 341 22.94 -43.29 2.13
C ASN A 341 23.66 -42.56 3.26
N ALA A 342 24.13 -41.32 3.02
CA ALA A 342 24.80 -40.52 4.02
C ALA A 342 23.85 -40.20 5.19
N ALA A 343 22.59 -39.86 4.89
CA ALA A 343 21.58 -39.58 5.89
C ALA A 343 21.26 -40.80 6.76
N ALA A 344 21.18 -41.99 6.17
CA ALA A 344 20.93 -43.24 6.90
C ALA A 344 22.06 -43.56 7.90
N VAL A 345 23.31 -43.42 7.46
CA VAL A 345 24.49 -43.63 8.32
C VAL A 345 24.54 -42.58 9.42
N LEU A 346 24.32 -41.29 9.11
CA LEU A 346 24.31 -40.23 10.10
C LEU A 346 23.19 -40.38 11.13
N LEU A 347 21.99 -40.82 10.71
CA LEU A 347 20.89 -41.09 11.62
C LEU A 347 21.23 -42.23 12.60
N ARG A 348 21.88 -43.30 12.12
CA ARG A 348 22.38 -44.37 13.00
C ARG A 348 23.38 -43.84 14.02
N VAL A 349 24.39 -43.09 13.57
CA VAL A 349 25.41 -42.51 14.46
C VAL A 349 24.78 -41.57 15.47
N PHE A 350 23.80 -40.77 15.06
CA PHE A 350 23.08 -39.86 15.94
C PHE A 350 22.33 -40.60 17.05
N LEU A 351 21.64 -41.70 16.72
CA LEU A 351 20.94 -42.53 17.71
C LEU A 351 21.92 -43.17 18.70
N GLU A 352 23.00 -43.75 18.22
CA GLU A 352 24.05 -44.38 19.06
C GLU A 352 24.62 -43.36 20.06
N LEU A 353 25.08 -42.21 19.57
CA LEU A 353 25.70 -41.21 20.42
C LEU A 353 24.70 -40.58 21.39
N SER A 354 23.43 -40.41 20.99
CA SER A 354 22.40 -39.87 21.88
C SER A 354 22.11 -40.81 23.05
N LEU A 355 22.03 -42.12 22.79
CA LEU A 355 21.84 -43.11 23.85
C LEU A 355 23.07 -43.20 24.76
N ASP A 356 24.27 -43.21 24.20
CA ASP A 356 25.52 -43.23 24.98
C ASP A 356 25.64 -42.00 25.88
N THR A 357 25.35 -40.80 25.37
CA THR A 357 25.34 -39.58 26.17
C THR A 357 24.32 -39.69 27.30
N PHE A 358 23.09 -40.13 27.03
CA PHE A 358 22.06 -40.25 28.05
C PHE A 358 22.42 -41.25 29.15
N ILE A 359 22.91 -42.42 28.77
CA ILE A 359 23.35 -43.48 29.69
C ILE A 359 24.46 -42.97 30.61
N HIS A 360 25.41 -42.21 30.05
CA HIS A 360 26.48 -41.59 30.83
C HIS A 360 25.97 -40.48 31.76
N THR A 361 25.09 -39.60 31.27
CA THR A 361 24.54 -38.48 32.06
C THR A 361 23.67 -38.95 33.22
N LYS A 362 22.90 -40.04 33.05
CA LYS A 362 22.02 -40.60 34.09
C LYS A 362 22.66 -41.75 34.88
N SER A 363 23.91 -42.10 34.59
CA SER A 363 24.65 -43.19 35.26
C SER A 363 23.88 -44.52 35.29
N ILE A 364 23.28 -44.91 34.16
CA ILE A 364 22.49 -46.14 34.06
C ILE A 364 23.41 -47.37 34.18
N GLN A 365 23.15 -48.22 35.18
CA GLN A 365 23.96 -49.41 35.43
C GLN A 365 23.63 -50.57 34.48
N GLY A 366 24.63 -51.42 34.22
CA GLY A 366 24.44 -52.65 33.45
C GLY A 366 24.48 -52.46 31.92
N VAL A 367 25.13 -51.40 31.44
CA VAL A 367 25.44 -51.17 30.02
C VAL A 367 26.94 -50.93 29.86
N LYS A 368 27.56 -51.65 28.92
CA LYS A 368 28.95 -51.46 28.49
C LYS A 368 28.98 -50.68 27.18
N LYS A 369 30.10 -49.99 26.92
CA LYS A 369 30.29 -49.17 25.71
C LYS A 369 30.09 -49.95 24.39
N MET A 370 30.44 -51.24 24.38
CA MET A 370 30.37 -52.12 23.20
C MET A 370 29.06 -52.92 23.11
N ASP A 371 28.10 -52.67 23.99
CA ASP A 371 26.80 -53.35 23.90
C ASP A 371 26.04 -52.91 22.66
N SER A 372 25.16 -53.77 22.16
CA SER A 372 24.35 -53.48 20.98
C SER A 372 23.45 -52.26 21.21
N LEU A 373 23.20 -51.50 20.13
CA LEU A 373 22.28 -50.36 20.15
C LEU A 373 20.88 -50.75 20.66
N VAL A 374 20.45 -52.00 20.41
CA VAL A 374 19.20 -52.57 20.94
C VAL A 374 19.21 -52.58 22.47
N LEU A 375 20.24 -53.18 23.07
CA LEU A 375 20.34 -53.30 24.52
C LEU A 375 20.41 -51.91 25.19
N LYS A 376 21.14 -50.97 24.58
CA LYS A 376 21.21 -49.58 25.06
C LYS A 376 19.83 -48.93 25.05
N ALA A 377 19.09 -49.06 23.95
CA ALA A 377 17.75 -48.49 23.83
C ALA A 377 16.77 -49.12 24.83
N GLU A 378 16.79 -50.44 25.03
CA GLU A 378 15.95 -51.13 26.03
C GLU A 378 16.19 -50.62 27.46
N LYS A 379 17.45 -50.41 27.83
CA LYS A 379 17.82 -49.91 29.16
C LYS A 379 17.39 -48.47 29.38
N VAL A 380 17.54 -47.61 28.36
CA VAL A 380 17.05 -46.22 28.41
C VAL A 380 15.53 -46.17 28.49
N ILE A 381 14.83 -47.00 27.70
CA ILE A 381 13.36 -47.12 27.77
C ILE A 381 12.93 -47.54 29.17
N LYS A 382 13.55 -48.59 29.74
CA LYS A 382 13.22 -49.05 31.10
C LYS A 382 13.45 -47.95 32.13
N TYR A 383 14.58 -47.24 32.04
CA TYR A 383 14.87 -46.11 32.93
C TYR A 383 13.79 -45.02 32.84
N LEU A 384 13.36 -44.65 31.63
CA LEU A 384 12.32 -43.63 31.42
C LEU A 384 10.92 -44.07 31.93
N GLU A 385 10.63 -45.37 31.90
CA GLU A 385 9.41 -45.95 32.49
C GLU A 385 9.48 -45.92 34.02
N ASP A 386 10.61 -46.36 34.59
CA ASP A 386 10.82 -46.41 36.05
C ASP A 386 10.87 -45.00 36.67
N SER A 387 11.38 -44.01 35.94
CA SER A 387 11.43 -42.60 36.37
C SER A 387 10.13 -41.82 36.12
N ASN A 388 9.07 -42.48 35.63
CA ASN A 388 7.79 -41.88 35.24
C ASN A 388 7.93 -40.65 34.31
N SER A 389 9.01 -40.60 33.53
CA SER A 389 9.38 -39.45 32.70
C SER A 389 8.80 -39.52 31.28
N ALA A 390 8.31 -40.69 30.87
CA ALA A 390 7.59 -40.90 29.61
C ALA A 390 6.47 -41.94 29.76
N ASP A 391 5.30 -41.66 29.17
CA ASP A 391 4.17 -42.59 29.12
C ASP A 391 4.46 -43.80 28.21
N LYS A 392 3.87 -44.96 28.52
CA LYS A 392 3.96 -46.20 27.72
C LYS A 392 3.55 -45.99 26.26
N HIS A 393 2.62 -45.07 26.01
CA HIS A 393 2.21 -44.70 24.65
C HIS A 393 3.31 -43.97 23.87
N VAL A 394 4.11 -43.14 24.54
CA VAL A 394 5.21 -42.36 23.94
C VAL A 394 6.37 -43.26 23.52
N LEU A 395 6.63 -44.31 24.30
CA LEU A 395 7.73 -45.25 24.04
C LEU A 395 7.36 -46.36 23.04
N LYS A 396 6.09 -46.43 22.60
CA LYS A 396 5.63 -47.49 21.69
C LYS A 396 6.36 -47.50 20.35
N GLY A 397 6.69 -46.33 19.79
CA GLY A 397 7.40 -46.20 18.52
C GLY A 397 8.78 -46.87 18.55
N ILE A 398 9.59 -46.52 19.56
CA ILE A 398 10.92 -47.10 19.75
C ILE A 398 10.85 -48.57 20.20
N LYS A 399 9.87 -48.96 21.02
CA LYS A 399 9.64 -50.38 21.38
C LYS A 399 9.31 -51.24 20.17
N THR A 400 8.54 -50.70 19.22
CA THR A 400 8.19 -51.40 17.97
C THR A 400 9.40 -51.52 17.05
N ALA A 401 10.25 -50.49 17.00
CA ALA A 401 11.53 -50.51 16.28
C ALA A 401 12.49 -51.58 16.82
N ILE A 402 12.52 -51.77 18.14
CA ILE A 402 13.36 -52.79 18.79
C ILE A 402 12.80 -54.21 18.58
N ALA A 403 11.49 -54.39 18.77
CA ALA A 403 10.88 -55.72 18.84
C ALA A 403 10.72 -56.43 17.48
N ASN A 404 10.83 -55.71 16.36
CA ASN A 404 10.63 -56.28 15.03
C ASN A 404 11.92 -56.20 14.19
N PRO A 405 12.73 -57.28 14.11
CA PRO A 405 13.98 -57.29 13.34
C PRO A 405 13.78 -57.00 11.85
N ASN A 406 12.63 -57.42 11.31
CA ASN A 406 12.25 -57.26 9.91
C ASN A 406 11.56 -55.91 9.62
N SER A 407 11.42 -55.06 10.63
CA SER A 407 10.90 -53.71 10.44
C SER A 407 11.97 -52.84 9.82
N ILE A 408 11.58 -51.99 8.88
CA ILE A 408 12.43 -50.91 8.33
C ILE A 408 12.89 -49.93 9.44
N PHE A 409 12.20 -49.93 10.58
CA PHE A 409 12.54 -49.16 11.76
C PHE A 409 13.59 -49.84 12.67
N SER A 410 14.05 -51.05 12.33
CA SER A 410 14.91 -51.84 13.22
C SER A 410 16.34 -51.35 13.29
N ILE A 411 16.96 -51.57 14.43
CA ILE A 411 18.38 -51.27 14.66
C ILE A 411 19.29 -52.14 13.77
N ASP A 412 18.82 -53.34 13.42
CA ASP A 412 19.47 -54.23 12.45
C ASP A 412 19.39 -53.68 11.03
N THR A 413 18.29 -53.01 10.67
CA THR A 413 18.14 -52.31 9.37
C THR A 413 19.17 -51.18 9.25
N PHE A 414 19.37 -50.39 10.31
CA PHE A 414 20.45 -49.40 10.33
C PHE A 414 21.84 -50.02 10.15
N ASN A 415 22.05 -51.23 10.70
CA ASN A 415 23.32 -51.94 10.56
C ASN A 415 23.51 -52.46 9.12
N ALA A 416 22.42 -52.94 8.51
CA ALA A 416 22.38 -53.37 7.12
C ALA A 416 22.69 -52.22 6.15
N TYR A 417 22.21 -50.99 6.39
CA TYR A 417 22.57 -49.83 5.56
C TYR A 417 24.07 -49.53 5.50
N VAL A 418 24.84 -49.95 6.52
CA VAL A 418 26.30 -49.75 6.55
C VAL A 418 27.05 -50.93 5.92
N HIS A 419 26.59 -52.16 6.15
CA HIS A 419 27.39 -53.36 5.88
C HIS A 419 26.84 -54.28 4.77
N ASN A 420 25.58 -54.10 4.35
CA ASN A 420 24.97 -54.93 3.32
C ASN A 420 24.99 -54.23 1.97
N ARG A 421 25.83 -54.73 1.04
CA ARG A 421 26.01 -54.17 -0.30
C ARG A 421 24.76 -54.18 -1.19
N HIS A 422 23.75 -54.99 -0.84
CA HIS A 422 22.55 -55.20 -1.62
C HIS A 422 21.30 -54.57 -1.00
N PHE A 423 21.47 -53.73 0.02
CA PHE A 423 20.37 -53.10 0.73
C PHE A 423 20.59 -51.59 0.81
N SER A 424 19.58 -50.81 0.41
CA SER A 424 19.69 -49.36 0.28
C SER A 424 18.57 -48.65 1.04
N PRO A 425 18.86 -47.51 1.68
CA PRO A 425 17.85 -46.71 2.37
C PRO A 425 17.00 -45.94 1.36
N SER A 426 15.75 -45.63 1.73
CA SER A 426 14.93 -44.67 1.00
C SER A 426 14.60 -43.42 1.85
N ALA A 427 14.47 -42.28 1.18
CA ALA A 427 14.13 -41.00 1.81
C ALA A 427 12.83 -41.07 2.62
N ARG A 428 11.80 -41.74 2.08
CA ARG A 428 10.50 -41.89 2.75
C ARG A 428 10.62 -42.68 4.06
N GLU A 429 11.42 -43.74 4.05
CA GLU A 429 11.62 -44.58 5.23
C GLU A 429 12.38 -43.84 6.32
N LEU A 430 13.47 -43.15 5.98
CA LEU A 430 14.23 -42.35 6.95
C LEU A 430 13.37 -41.28 7.63
N LYS A 431 12.46 -40.65 6.88
CA LYS A 431 11.49 -39.68 7.43
C LYS A 431 10.52 -40.34 8.41
N LEU A 432 9.93 -41.47 8.02
CA LEU A 432 9.03 -42.23 8.91
C LEU A 432 9.75 -42.73 10.16
N THR A 433 10.99 -43.18 10.03
CA THR A 433 11.80 -43.66 11.14
C THR A 433 12.03 -42.55 12.16
N TRP A 434 12.40 -41.36 11.70
CA TRP A 434 12.52 -40.20 12.56
C TRP A 434 11.20 -39.85 13.26
N ASP A 435 10.09 -39.79 12.53
CA ASP A 435 8.80 -39.40 13.09
C ASP A 435 8.33 -40.35 14.20
N ASN A 436 8.64 -41.64 14.07
CA ASN A 436 8.32 -42.66 15.08
C ASN A 436 9.17 -42.57 16.36
N ILE A 437 10.41 -42.07 16.25
CA ILE A 437 11.34 -41.97 17.40
C ILE A 437 11.50 -40.54 17.92
N LYS A 438 10.91 -39.54 17.24
CA LYS A 438 11.06 -38.12 17.56
C LYS A 438 10.80 -37.81 19.03
N ILE A 439 9.67 -38.26 19.57
CA ILE A 439 9.27 -37.94 20.95
C ILE A 439 10.24 -38.60 21.95
N PHE A 440 10.74 -39.79 21.64
CA PHE A 440 11.76 -40.46 22.43
C PHE A 440 13.09 -39.67 22.43
N MET A 441 13.50 -39.15 21.27
CA MET A 441 14.70 -38.30 21.16
C MET A 441 14.54 -36.96 21.89
N GLU A 442 13.35 -36.35 21.83
CA GLU A 442 13.03 -35.15 22.60
C GLU A 442 13.17 -35.41 24.11
N LYS A 443 12.71 -36.56 24.61
CA LYS A 443 12.85 -36.93 26.03
C LYS A 443 14.27 -37.17 26.47
N ILE A 444 15.08 -37.82 25.63
CA ILE A 444 16.52 -38.03 25.89
C ILE A 444 17.23 -36.69 26.10
N TRP A 445 16.94 -35.70 25.25
CA TRP A 445 17.64 -34.41 25.27
C TRP A 445 16.97 -33.32 26.10
N GLU A 446 15.78 -33.56 26.66
CA GLU A 446 15.13 -32.71 27.68
C GLU A 446 15.78 -32.88 29.07
N SER A 447 16.45 -34.02 29.29
CA SER A 447 16.82 -34.57 30.60
C SER A 447 18.18 -34.15 31.15
#